data_AF-A0A819X6V6-F1
#
_entry.id   AF-A0A819X6V6-F1
#
_cell.length_a   1.000
_cell.length_b   1.000
_cell.length_c   1.000
_cell.angle_alpha   90.00
_cell.angle_beta   90.00
_cell.angle_gamma   90.00
#
_symmetry.space_group_name_H-M   'P 1'
#
loop_
_entity.id
_entity.type
_entity.pdbx_description
1 polymer ?
#
loop_
_entity_poly.entity_id
_entity_poly.type
_entity_poly.pdbx_seq_one_letter_code
_entity_poly.pdbx_strand_id
1 'polypeptide(L)'
;MHNNLFKFKGSTDKPIFFARKFDPTIDENIIDWIDEKVFGIDLSDSALYLQNFYHVEDSLTKLNDISGALKSIELYTRTMLVKHPKFHPVRSIELQQIHAVFELGVFQGYTFQYTIDDRNDFEIFVTQNAHTNIFSDSIKQLDIGFTIDTRDTVFIDRSRTFLDPVLVTVLFEWKYKTNEDISLVMKDPSGIVVTRMLVEIPEDIPIVDVMFPEITTECMIGIWSMDLVSNRFNNTLASLDFLIVSVNEMETNNDDNNLSIDVNIVDKFWPIAGICSVRKDTNVCSKRGSKMKTIPYEINDCDQNRWSAFYYDVKTNW
;
A
#
# COMPACT_ATOMS: atom_id res chain seq x y z
N MET A 1 14.25 -7.18 -16.74
CA MET A 1 13.86 -5.75 -16.73
C MET A 1 15.09 -4.84 -16.98
N HIS A 2 15.90 -5.08 -18.03
CA HIS A 2 17.15 -4.31 -18.28
C HIS A 2 17.35 -3.92 -19.75
N ASN A 3 16.27 -3.82 -20.53
CA ASN A 3 16.37 -3.63 -21.99
C ASN A 3 16.73 -2.19 -22.42
N ASN A 4 16.81 -1.23 -21.49
CA ASN A 4 17.10 0.17 -21.81
C ASN A 4 18.49 0.66 -21.36
N LEU A 5 19.30 -0.15 -20.67
CA LEU A 5 20.61 0.26 -20.16
C LEU A 5 21.57 0.74 -21.27
N PHE A 6 21.43 0.19 -22.48
CA PHE A 6 22.22 0.60 -23.64
C PHE A 6 21.91 2.02 -24.13
N LYS A 7 20.75 2.60 -23.79
CA LYS A 7 20.35 3.95 -24.22
C LYS A 7 21.06 5.06 -23.45
N PHE A 8 21.68 4.75 -22.31
CA PHE A 8 22.48 5.72 -21.54
C PHE A 8 23.89 5.91 -22.08
N LYS A 9 24.34 5.08 -23.03
CA LYS A 9 25.59 5.30 -23.75
C LYS A 9 25.32 6.28 -24.89
N GLY A 10 25.50 7.57 -24.62
CA GLY A 10 25.52 8.60 -25.67
C GLY A 10 26.55 8.28 -26.76
N SER A 11 26.38 8.85 -27.95
CA SER A 11 27.41 8.79 -29.00
C SER A 11 28.34 10.00 -28.92
N THR A 12 29.54 9.90 -29.50
CA THR A 12 30.46 11.04 -29.65
C THR A 12 29.82 12.21 -30.40
N ASP A 13 28.86 11.90 -31.27
CA ASP A 13 28.21 12.88 -32.16
C ASP A 13 27.00 13.57 -31.51
N LYS A 14 26.48 12.99 -30.41
CA LYS A 14 25.39 13.58 -29.63
C LYS A 14 25.58 13.23 -28.15
N PRO A 15 26.33 14.04 -27.40
CA PRO A 15 26.51 13.80 -25.98
C PRO A 15 25.17 13.95 -25.25
N ILE A 16 24.85 12.97 -24.40
CA ILE A 16 23.66 12.96 -23.55
C ILE A 16 24.16 13.06 -22.10
N PHE A 17 23.75 14.11 -21.41
CA PHE A 17 24.16 14.37 -20.02
C PHE A 17 23.03 14.12 -19.01
N PHE A 18 21.78 14.17 -19.47
CA PHE A 18 20.60 13.99 -18.63
C PHE A 18 19.60 13.08 -19.33
N ALA A 19 18.95 12.25 -18.52
CA ALA A 19 17.77 11.49 -18.89
C ALA A 19 16.67 11.83 -17.89
N ARG A 20 15.41 11.58 -18.28
CA ARG A 20 14.27 11.93 -17.42
C ARG A 20 13.18 10.88 -17.42
N LYS A 21 12.37 11.03 -16.36
CA LYS A 21 11.31 10.16 -15.84
C LYS A 21 11.88 8.90 -15.21
N PHE A 22 12.46 9.10 -14.03
CA PHE A 22 12.75 8.04 -13.08
C PHE A 22 11.74 8.16 -11.95
N ASP A 23 11.10 7.07 -11.60
CA ASP A 23 10.14 7.01 -10.51
C ASP A 23 10.53 5.83 -9.60
N PRO A 24 10.99 6.09 -8.37
CA PRO A 24 11.42 5.04 -7.44
C PRO A 24 10.26 4.13 -6.99
N THR A 25 9.01 4.57 -7.12
CA THR A 25 7.84 3.70 -6.85
C THR A 25 7.62 2.67 -7.95
N ILE A 26 8.22 2.86 -9.13
CA ILE A 26 8.10 1.98 -10.29
C ILE A 26 9.33 1.07 -10.40
N ASP A 27 10.53 1.65 -10.44
CA ASP A 27 11.79 0.92 -10.53
C ASP A 27 12.92 1.73 -9.88
N GLU A 28 13.20 1.45 -8.62
CA GLU A 28 14.33 2.04 -7.90
C GLU A 28 15.67 1.47 -8.38
N ASN A 29 15.71 0.21 -8.84
CA ASN A 29 16.96 -0.46 -9.20
C ASN A 29 17.68 0.23 -10.36
N ILE A 30 16.93 0.81 -11.32
CA ILE A 30 17.55 1.56 -12.41
C ILE A 30 18.16 2.87 -11.91
N ILE A 31 17.58 3.50 -10.89
CA ILE A 31 18.09 4.72 -10.27
C ILE A 31 19.40 4.41 -9.56
N ASP A 32 19.38 3.39 -8.70
CA ASP A 32 20.56 2.92 -7.97
C ASP A 32 21.70 2.53 -8.90
N TRP A 33 21.38 1.78 -9.97
CA TRP A 33 22.37 1.40 -10.95
C TRP A 33 23.01 2.61 -11.65
N ILE A 34 22.23 3.66 -11.96
CA ILE A 34 22.77 4.89 -12.56
C ILE A 34 23.70 5.58 -11.56
N ASP A 35 23.28 5.73 -10.31
CA ASP A 35 24.06 6.41 -9.27
C ASP A 35 25.36 5.66 -8.95
N GLU A 36 25.29 4.33 -8.83
CA GLU A 36 26.47 3.47 -8.69
C GLU A 36 27.46 3.67 -9.86
N LYS A 37 26.96 3.78 -11.10
CA LYS A 37 27.81 3.93 -12.29
C LYS A 37 28.41 5.31 -12.43
N VAL A 38 27.70 6.35 -12.00
CA VAL A 38 28.15 7.75 -12.13
C VAL A 38 29.06 8.14 -10.97
N PHE A 39 28.72 7.73 -9.74
CA PHE A 39 29.40 8.18 -8.52
C PHE A 39 30.26 7.10 -7.85
N GLY A 40 30.09 5.82 -8.19
CA GLY A 40 30.87 4.72 -7.63
C GLY A 40 30.55 4.41 -6.17
N ILE A 41 29.37 4.82 -5.69
CA ILE A 41 28.88 4.55 -4.33
C ILE A 41 28.13 3.23 -4.37
N ASP A 42 28.42 2.30 -3.45
CA ASP A 42 27.67 1.06 -3.30
C ASP A 42 26.36 1.33 -2.56
N LEU A 43 25.23 1.04 -3.22
CA LEU A 43 23.89 1.31 -2.69
C LEU A 43 23.14 0.02 -2.34
N SER A 44 23.83 -1.13 -2.33
CA SER A 44 23.22 -2.46 -2.17
C SER A 44 22.37 -2.63 -0.91
N ASP A 45 22.67 -1.87 0.14
CA ASP A 45 22.01 -1.99 1.45
C ASP A 45 20.81 -1.04 1.63
N SER A 46 20.56 -0.11 0.70
CA SER A 46 19.49 0.90 0.82
C SER A 46 18.36 0.70 -0.18
N ALA A 47 17.85 -0.52 -0.32
CA ALA A 47 16.71 -0.81 -1.21
C ALA A 47 15.34 -0.25 -0.74
N LEU A 48 15.34 0.74 0.17
CA LEU A 48 14.15 1.27 0.80
C LEU A 48 13.85 2.66 0.24
N TYR A 49 12.63 2.84 -0.23
CA TYR A 49 12.10 4.13 -0.63
C TYR A 49 10.85 4.46 0.17
N LEU A 50 10.83 5.66 0.78
CA LEU A 50 9.69 6.21 1.50
C LEU A 50 9.12 7.40 0.73
N GLN A 51 7.82 7.37 0.47
CA GLN A 51 7.11 8.47 -0.16
C GLN A 51 6.12 9.08 0.82
N ASN A 52 6.27 10.36 1.14
CA ASN A 52 5.29 11.06 1.97
C ASN A 52 4.01 11.34 1.17
N PHE A 53 2.87 10.92 1.73
CA PHE A 53 1.53 11.17 1.18
C PHE A 53 0.80 12.29 1.93
N TYR A 54 1.22 12.58 3.16
CA TYR A 54 0.61 13.57 4.02
C TYR A 54 1.61 14.07 5.07
N HIS A 55 1.51 15.36 5.35
CA HIS A 55 2.21 16.04 6.42
C HIS A 55 1.29 17.10 7.02
N VAL A 56 1.19 17.18 8.35
CA VAL A 56 0.28 18.09 9.06
C VAL A 56 0.53 19.57 8.73
N GLU A 57 1.79 19.93 8.48
CA GLU A 57 2.18 21.29 8.08
C GLU A 57 1.94 21.60 6.60
N ASP A 58 1.56 20.61 5.78
CA ASP A 58 1.27 20.84 4.36
C ASP A 58 -0.07 21.54 4.18
N SER A 59 -0.03 22.79 3.76
CA SER A 59 -1.21 23.58 3.46
C SER A 59 -1.97 23.14 2.20
N LEU A 60 -1.32 22.39 1.30
CA LEU A 60 -1.85 21.99 0.00
C LEU A 60 -2.51 20.61 0.03
N THR A 61 -2.04 19.71 0.89
CA THR A 61 -2.56 18.34 1.00
C THR A 61 -3.30 18.17 2.30
N LYS A 62 -4.64 18.26 2.27
CA LYS A 62 -5.44 18.02 3.47
C LYS A 62 -5.64 16.52 3.66
N LEU A 63 -5.85 16.11 4.91
CA LEU A 63 -6.22 14.71 5.23
C LEU A 63 -7.50 14.27 4.49
N ASN A 64 -8.41 15.20 4.19
CA ASN A 64 -9.61 14.93 3.39
C ASN A 64 -9.32 14.73 1.89
N ASP A 65 -8.14 15.14 1.41
CA ASP A 65 -7.70 14.94 0.03
C ASP A 65 -7.04 13.56 -0.15
N ILE A 66 -6.71 12.89 0.96
CA ILE A 66 -6.24 11.51 0.96
C ILE A 66 -7.42 10.58 0.61
N SER A 67 -7.16 9.51 -0.16
CA SER A 67 -8.18 8.49 -0.43
C SER A 67 -8.81 8.01 0.88
N GLY A 68 -10.14 7.96 0.96
CA GLY A 68 -10.78 7.56 2.22
C GLY A 68 -10.51 6.11 2.62
N ALA A 69 -9.97 5.31 1.69
CA ALA A 69 -9.31 4.04 1.98
C ALA A 69 -8.13 4.21 2.95
N LEU A 70 -7.20 5.12 2.69
CA LEU A 70 -6.08 5.41 3.59
C LEU A 70 -6.54 6.06 4.90
N LYS A 71 -7.61 6.89 4.86
CA LYS A 71 -8.28 7.38 6.08
C LYS A 71 -8.84 6.25 6.95
N SER A 72 -9.33 5.18 6.34
CA SER A 72 -9.83 4.01 7.08
C SER A 72 -8.69 3.28 7.83
N ILE A 73 -7.51 3.19 7.21
CA ILE A 73 -6.31 2.59 7.81
C ILE A 73 -5.76 3.49 8.94
N GLU A 74 -5.75 4.81 8.72
CA GLU A 74 -5.43 5.81 9.75
C GLU A 74 -6.32 5.62 10.99
N LEU A 75 -7.63 5.58 10.81
CA LEU A 75 -8.58 5.39 11.91
C LEU A 75 -8.37 4.07 12.66
N TYR A 76 -8.05 3.00 11.93
CA TYR A 76 -7.66 1.72 12.51
C TYR A 76 -6.41 1.87 13.40
N THR A 77 -5.31 2.43 12.89
CA THR A 77 -4.07 2.59 13.66
C THR A 77 -4.23 3.53 14.86
N ARG A 78 -4.95 4.64 14.69
CA ARG A 78 -5.33 5.57 15.77
C ARG A 78 -6.13 4.86 16.85
N THR A 79 -7.14 4.06 16.48
CA THR A 79 -7.96 3.28 17.41
C THR A 79 -7.10 2.28 18.20
N MET A 80 -6.14 1.64 17.54
CA MET A 80 -5.22 0.70 18.18
C MET A 80 -4.32 1.41 19.22
N LEU A 81 -3.85 2.63 18.94
CA LEU A 81 -3.11 3.45 19.91
C LEU A 81 -3.95 3.84 21.13
N VAL A 82 -5.16 4.36 20.91
CA VAL A 82 -6.05 4.80 22.00
C VAL A 82 -6.39 3.65 22.95
N LYS A 83 -6.59 2.44 22.40
CA LYS A 83 -6.87 1.22 23.17
C LYS A 83 -5.61 0.61 23.79
N HIS A 84 -4.42 1.06 23.42
CA HIS A 84 -3.18 0.48 23.91
C HIS A 84 -2.96 0.81 25.40
N PRO A 85 -2.78 -0.18 26.28
CA PRO A 85 -2.66 0.04 27.72
C PRO A 85 -1.50 0.96 28.13
N LYS A 86 -0.38 0.94 27.38
CA LYS A 86 0.77 1.83 27.66
C LYS A 86 0.45 3.31 27.42
N PHE A 87 -0.49 3.63 26.54
CA PHE A 87 -0.85 5.01 26.21
C PHE A 87 -2.08 5.48 26.99
N HIS A 88 -2.75 4.59 27.72
CA HIS A 88 -3.95 4.94 28.48
C HIS A 88 -3.61 5.66 29.80
N PRO A 89 -4.31 6.76 30.16
CA PRO A 89 -5.33 7.45 29.36
C PRO A 89 -4.71 8.41 28.32
N VAL A 90 -5.12 8.28 27.06
CA VAL A 90 -4.76 9.23 25.98
C VAL A 90 -5.64 10.46 26.10
N ARG A 91 -5.06 11.66 26.14
CA ARG A 91 -5.81 12.93 26.12
C ARG A 91 -5.89 13.52 24.72
N SER A 92 -4.78 13.48 23.98
CA SER A 92 -4.72 13.92 22.58
C SER A 92 -3.91 12.93 21.74
N ILE A 93 -4.34 12.77 20.51
CA ILE A 93 -3.62 12.04 19.47
C ILE A 93 -3.78 12.80 18.17
N GLU A 94 -2.66 13.18 17.57
CA GLU A 94 -2.61 13.97 16.35
C GLU A 94 -1.76 13.25 15.31
N LEU A 95 -2.33 13.04 14.11
CA LEU A 95 -1.60 12.50 12.98
C LEU A 95 -0.64 13.56 12.43
N GLN A 96 0.64 13.22 12.39
CA GLN A 96 1.70 14.10 11.89
C GLN A 96 1.98 13.85 10.41
N GLN A 97 2.22 12.58 10.04
CA GLN A 97 2.68 12.22 8.69
C GLN A 97 2.21 10.82 8.29
N ILE A 98 2.08 10.60 6.98
CA ILE A 98 1.85 9.28 6.38
C ILE A 98 2.89 9.04 5.28
N HIS A 99 3.54 7.87 5.31
CA HIS A 99 4.43 7.44 4.23
C HIS A 99 3.97 6.12 3.62
N ALA A 100 4.09 5.98 2.30
CA ALA A 100 4.15 4.68 1.67
C ALA A 100 5.57 4.15 1.72
N VAL A 101 5.70 2.86 2.05
CA VAL A 101 6.98 2.16 2.15
C VAL A 101 7.14 1.24 0.95
N PHE A 102 8.26 1.38 0.24
CA PHE A 102 8.63 0.51 -0.87
C PHE A 102 9.98 -0.13 -0.56
N GLU A 103 10.10 -1.42 -0.84
CA GLU A 103 11.37 -2.16 -0.78
C GLU A 103 11.58 -2.83 -2.13
N LEU A 104 12.70 -2.53 -2.80
CA LEU A 104 13.03 -3.01 -4.15
C LEU A 104 11.93 -2.69 -5.18
N GLY A 105 11.32 -1.50 -5.08
CA GLY A 105 10.18 -1.07 -5.92
C GLY A 105 8.83 -1.76 -5.60
N VAL A 106 8.80 -2.66 -4.62
CA VAL A 106 7.59 -3.36 -4.19
C VAL A 106 6.98 -2.62 -3.01
N PHE A 107 5.70 -2.27 -3.11
CA PHE A 107 4.95 -1.64 -2.03
C PHE A 107 4.80 -2.60 -0.84
N GLN A 108 5.25 -2.18 0.35
CA GLN A 108 5.23 -2.97 1.58
C GLN A 108 4.07 -2.58 2.51
N GLY A 109 3.64 -1.33 2.46
CA GLY A 109 2.59 -0.82 3.33
C GLY A 109 2.72 0.68 3.61
N TYR A 110 2.13 1.11 4.72
CA TYR A 110 2.11 2.51 5.13
C TYR A 110 2.69 2.68 6.54
N THR A 111 3.41 3.78 6.77
CA THR A 111 3.70 4.27 8.11
C THR A 111 2.79 5.43 8.48
N PHE A 112 2.38 5.48 9.73
CA PHE A 112 1.60 6.56 10.32
C PHE A 112 2.34 7.10 11.53
N GLN A 113 2.72 8.38 11.48
CA GLN A 113 3.34 9.06 12.59
C GLN A 113 2.28 9.82 13.40
N TYR A 114 2.27 9.59 14.71
CA TYR A 114 1.38 10.23 15.66
C TYR A 114 2.14 10.96 16.76
N THR A 115 1.64 12.12 17.17
CA THR A 115 1.98 12.75 18.44
C THR A 115 0.88 12.46 19.46
N ILE A 116 1.26 11.90 20.60
CA ILE A 116 0.37 11.59 21.71
C ILE A 116 0.68 12.51 22.88
N ASP A 117 -0.36 13.17 23.41
CA ASP A 117 -0.29 14.10 24.55
C ASP A 117 0.78 15.18 24.42
N ASP A 118 1.01 15.68 23.19
CA ASP A 118 1.97 16.72 22.80
C ASP A 118 3.43 16.42 23.18
N ARG A 119 3.77 15.14 23.42
CA ARG A 119 5.07 14.77 24.01
C ARG A 119 5.70 13.54 23.38
N ASN A 120 4.88 12.55 23.05
CA ASN A 120 5.37 11.25 22.64
C ASN A 120 5.05 11.03 21.18
N ASP A 121 6.10 10.99 20.37
CA ASP A 121 6.01 10.77 18.94
C ASP A 121 6.23 9.27 18.67
N PHE A 122 5.27 8.64 18.01
CA PHE A 122 5.30 7.23 17.63
C PHE A 122 5.09 7.09 16.13
N GLU A 123 5.66 6.05 15.57
CA GLU A 123 5.36 5.63 14.20
C GLU A 123 4.85 4.18 14.22
N ILE A 124 3.77 3.94 13.48
CA ILE A 124 3.16 2.62 13.30
C ILE A 124 3.35 2.23 11.85
N PHE A 125 3.84 1.01 11.63
CA PHE A 125 3.87 0.39 10.31
C PHE A 125 2.76 -0.64 10.18
N VAL A 126 1.95 -0.48 9.14
CA VAL A 126 0.94 -1.46 8.72
C VAL A 126 1.31 -2.02 7.37
N THR A 127 1.23 -3.34 7.25
CA THR A 127 1.52 -4.06 6.01
C THR A 127 0.23 -4.51 5.36
N GLN A 128 0.22 -4.60 4.03
CA GLN A 128 -0.92 -5.13 3.31
C GLN A 128 -0.87 -6.66 3.29
N ASN A 129 -1.84 -7.32 3.92
CA ASN A 129 -2.06 -8.76 3.81
C ASN A 129 -3.02 -9.06 2.64
N ALA A 130 -2.77 -8.44 1.47
CA ALA A 130 -3.53 -8.71 0.26
C ALA A 130 -2.94 -9.93 -0.43
N HIS A 131 -3.75 -10.97 -0.62
CA HIS A 131 -3.33 -12.17 -1.32
C HIS A 131 -3.57 -12.01 -2.82
N THR A 132 -2.50 -11.97 -3.60
CA THR A 132 -2.55 -12.25 -5.04
C THR A 132 -1.92 -13.60 -5.28
N ASN A 133 -2.69 -14.56 -5.78
CA ASN A 133 -2.18 -15.86 -6.15
C ASN A 133 -2.32 -16.04 -7.66
N ILE A 134 -1.21 -16.30 -8.34
CA ILE A 134 -1.21 -16.62 -9.76
C ILE A 134 -0.94 -18.12 -9.90
N PHE A 135 -1.90 -18.85 -10.45
CA PHE A 135 -1.84 -20.30 -10.63
C PHE A 135 -1.48 -20.70 -12.08
N SER A 136 -1.71 -19.80 -13.04
CA SER A 136 -1.44 -20.03 -14.46
C SER A 136 -0.18 -19.30 -14.94
N ASP A 137 0.64 -19.99 -15.71
CA ASP A 137 1.81 -19.42 -16.39
C ASP A 137 1.46 -18.38 -17.47
N SER A 138 0.20 -18.35 -17.93
CA SER A 138 -0.27 -17.37 -18.92
C SER A 138 -0.45 -15.97 -18.35
N ILE A 139 -0.56 -15.84 -17.02
CA ILE A 139 -0.84 -14.58 -16.34
C ILE A 139 0.46 -14.10 -15.70
N LYS A 140 0.83 -12.85 -15.97
CA LYS A 140 1.95 -12.17 -15.31
C LYS A 140 1.49 -11.38 -14.09
N GLN A 141 0.34 -10.72 -14.19
CA GLN A 141 -0.18 -9.89 -13.11
C GLN A 141 -1.72 -9.87 -13.12
N LEU A 142 -2.29 -9.85 -11.92
CA LEU A 142 -3.68 -9.52 -11.64
C LEU A 142 -3.68 -8.49 -10.53
N ASP A 143 -4.29 -7.33 -10.76
CA ASP A 143 -4.32 -6.26 -9.77
C ASP A 143 -5.62 -5.45 -9.86
N ILE A 144 -5.94 -4.71 -8.79
CA ILE A 144 -7.15 -3.90 -8.68
C ILE A 144 -6.85 -2.56 -8.02
N GLY A 145 -7.44 -1.49 -8.52
CA GLY A 145 -7.22 -0.15 -8.00
C GLY A 145 -8.24 0.85 -8.52
N PHE A 146 -8.14 2.10 -8.09
CA PHE A 146 -9.06 3.18 -8.50
C PHE A 146 -8.52 3.96 -9.69
N THR A 147 -7.28 4.45 -9.60
CA THR A 147 -6.63 5.25 -10.65
C THR A 147 -5.40 4.53 -11.18
N ILE A 148 -5.44 4.19 -12.46
CA ILE A 148 -4.30 3.62 -13.18
C ILE A 148 -3.53 4.71 -13.92
N ASP A 149 -2.21 4.75 -13.75
CA ASP A 149 -1.34 5.42 -14.72
C ASP A 149 -1.21 4.48 -15.92
N THR A 150 -1.93 4.82 -17.00
CA THR A 150 -1.93 4.02 -18.24
C THR A 150 -0.58 3.99 -18.96
N ARG A 151 0.33 4.94 -18.68
CA ARG A 151 1.65 4.97 -19.29
C ARG A 151 2.57 3.92 -18.67
N ASP A 152 2.58 3.88 -17.34
CA ASP A 152 3.46 3.01 -16.57
C ASP A 152 2.75 1.73 -16.14
N THR A 153 1.45 1.61 -16.44
CA THR A 153 0.59 0.45 -16.20
C THR A 153 0.56 0.01 -14.74
N VAL A 154 0.55 0.99 -13.84
CA VAL A 154 0.52 0.80 -12.39
C VAL A 154 -0.63 1.58 -11.77
N PHE A 155 -1.20 1.05 -10.69
CA PHE A 155 -2.12 1.83 -9.87
C PHE A 155 -1.36 2.85 -9.03
N ILE A 156 -1.91 4.08 -8.99
CA ILE A 156 -1.38 5.17 -8.16
C ILE A 156 -1.61 4.84 -6.68
N ASP A 157 -2.83 4.41 -6.34
CA ASP A 157 -3.17 3.88 -5.01
C ASP A 157 -3.04 2.35 -5.03
N ARG A 158 -2.07 1.81 -4.29
CA ARG A 158 -1.79 0.37 -4.18
C ARG A 158 -2.47 -0.28 -2.98
N SER A 159 -3.34 0.45 -2.27
CA SER A 159 -3.97 -0.03 -1.04
C SER A 159 -4.98 -1.15 -1.25
N ARG A 160 -5.49 -1.36 -2.47
CA ARG A 160 -6.57 -2.33 -2.78
C ARG A 160 -7.73 -2.25 -1.79
N THR A 161 -7.93 -1.05 -1.25
CA THR A 161 -8.94 -0.74 -0.25
C THR A 161 -9.81 0.35 -0.86
N PHE A 162 -11.12 0.19 -0.78
CA PHE A 162 -12.07 1.04 -1.47
C PHE A 162 -13.17 1.50 -0.54
N LEU A 163 -13.65 2.72 -0.75
CA LEU A 163 -14.84 3.24 -0.07
C LEU A 163 -16.10 2.86 -0.84
N ASP A 164 -17.13 2.43 -0.13
CA ASP A 164 -18.49 2.33 -0.68
C ASP A 164 -19.09 3.74 -0.92
N PRO A 165 -19.71 4.02 -2.08
CA PRO A 165 -19.85 3.17 -3.26
C PRO A 165 -18.55 3.02 -4.06
N VAL A 166 -18.26 1.80 -4.49
CA VAL A 166 -16.98 1.44 -5.09
C VAL A 166 -16.99 1.55 -6.61
N LEU A 167 -15.99 2.26 -7.15
CA LEU A 167 -15.57 2.11 -8.53
C LEU A 167 -14.19 1.44 -8.54
N VAL A 168 -14.05 0.29 -9.18
CA VAL A 168 -12.75 -0.38 -9.32
C VAL A 168 -12.36 -0.48 -10.78
N THR A 169 -11.05 -0.45 -11.00
CA THR A 169 -10.39 -0.76 -12.24
C THR A 169 -9.57 -2.03 -12.00
N VAL A 170 -9.67 -2.99 -12.91
CA VAL A 170 -8.91 -4.24 -12.85
C VAL A 170 -7.86 -4.22 -13.95
N LEU A 171 -6.64 -4.55 -13.56
CA LEU A 171 -5.47 -4.64 -14.42
C LEU A 171 -5.09 -6.11 -14.60
N PHE A 172 -4.92 -6.50 -15.86
CA PHE A 172 -4.38 -7.81 -16.23
C PHE A 172 -3.10 -7.61 -17.03
N GLU A 173 -2.08 -8.39 -16.71
CA GLU A 173 -0.93 -8.52 -17.60
C GLU A 173 -0.80 -9.97 -18.03
N TRP A 174 -0.80 -10.19 -19.35
CA TRP A 174 -0.69 -11.50 -19.94
C TRP A 174 0.76 -11.78 -20.35
N LYS A 175 1.27 -12.94 -19.95
CA LYS A 175 2.60 -13.41 -20.35
C LYS A 175 2.58 -13.98 -21.77
N TYR A 176 1.53 -14.73 -22.09
CA TYR A 176 1.32 -15.37 -23.39
C TYR A 176 -0.17 -15.36 -23.73
N LYS A 177 -0.50 -15.37 -25.03
CA LYS A 177 -1.87 -15.53 -25.49
C LYS A 177 -2.39 -16.91 -25.11
N THR A 178 -3.63 -16.96 -24.64
CA THR A 178 -4.38 -18.19 -24.44
C THR A 178 -5.62 -18.18 -25.35
N ASN A 179 -6.01 -19.37 -25.82
CA ASN A 179 -7.22 -19.56 -26.62
C ASN A 179 -8.42 -19.96 -25.74
N GLU A 180 -8.31 -19.76 -24.43
CA GLU A 180 -9.35 -20.09 -23.48
C GLU A 180 -10.29 -18.91 -23.28
N ASP A 181 -11.58 -19.18 -23.23
CA ASP A 181 -12.55 -18.21 -22.75
C ASP A 181 -12.36 -18.05 -21.24
N ILE A 182 -12.03 -16.84 -20.82
CA ILE A 182 -11.73 -16.52 -19.42
C ILE A 182 -12.83 -15.61 -18.87
N SER A 183 -13.28 -15.89 -17.65
CA SER A 183 -14.17 -14.99 -16.92
C SER A 183 -13.49 -14.39 -15.71
N LEU A 184 -13.77 -13.12 -15.46
CA LEU A 184 -13.57 -12.48 -14.16
C LEU A 184 -14.80 -12.76 -13.29
N VAL A 185 -14.59 -13.24 -12.08
CA VAL A 185 -15.65 -13.55 -11.11
C VAL A 185 -15.36 -12.77 -9.83
N MET A 186 -16.28 -11.93 -9.38
CA MET A 186 -16.16 -11.28 -8.06
C MET A 186 -17.12 -11.92 -7.07
N LYS A 187 -16.61 -12.15 -5.86
CA LYS A 187 -17.36 -12.68 -4.73
C LYS A 187 -17.35 -11.68 -3.59
N ASP A 188 -18.50 -11.55 -2.97
CA ASP A 188 -18.67 -10.75 -1.76
C ASP A 188 -18.01 -11.42 -0.53
N PRO A 189 -18.03 -10.79 0.65
CA PRO A 189 -17.42 -11.34 1.87
C PRO A 189 -18.08 -12.63 2.37
N SER A 190 -19.30 -12.96 1.91
CA SER A 190 -19.97 -14.23 2.20
C SER A 190 -19.59 -15.34 1.22
N GLY A 191 -18.78 -15.02 0.20
CA GLY A 191 -18.36 -15.94 -0.86
C GLY A 191 -19.39 -16.09 -1.98
N ILE A 192 -20.44 -15.28 -2.01
CA ILE A 192 -21.46 -15.32 -3.06
C ILE A 192 -20.93 -14.56 -4.28
N VAL A 193 -21.05 -15.17 -5.45
CA VAL A 193 -20.69 -14.52 -6.72
C VAL A 193 -21.69 -13.41 -7.03
N VAL A 194 -21.22 -12.16 -7.05
CA VAL A 194 -22.05 -11.00 -7.36
C VAL A 194 -21.92 -10.56 -8.81
N THR A 195 -20.76 -10.78 -9.44
CA THR A 195 -20.54 -10.43 -10.84
C THR A 195 -19.71 -11.47 -11.55
N ARG A 196 -19.98 -11.64 -12.84
CA ARG A 196 -19.20 -12.46 -13.75
C ARG A 196 -19.12 -11.76 -15.10
N MET A 197 -17.91 -11.52 -15.59
CA MET A 197 -17.67 -10.83 -16.86
C MET A 197 -16.74 -11.67 -17.71
N LEU A 198 -17.02 -11.76 -19.01
CA LEU A 198 -16.10 -12.38 -19.97
C LEU A 198 -14.92 -11.42 -20.19
N VAL A 199 -13.71 -11.96 -20.15
CA VAL A 199 -12.49 -11.22 -20.46
C VAL A 199 -12.14 -11.45 -21.92
N GLU A 200 -12.19 -10.38 -22.71
CA GLU A 200 -11.72 -10.42 -24.08
C GLU A 200 -10.19 -10.36 -24.07
N ILE A 201 -9.52 -11.35 -24.69
CA ILE A 201 -8.06 -11.38 -24.73
C ILE A 201 -7.62 -10.73 -26.04
N PRO A 202 -6.89 -9.60 -25.99
CA PRO A 202 -6.40 -8.92 -27.20
C PRO A 202 -5.51 -9.81 -28.09
N GLU A 203 -5.40 -9.44 -29.36
CA GLU A 203 -4.68 -10.27 -30.34
C GLU A 203 -3.14 -10.19 -30.25
N ASP A 204 -2.58 -9.11 -29.69
CA ASP A 204 -1.15 -8.73 -29.75
C ASP A 204 -0.40 -8.87 -28.39
N ILE A 205 0.62 -9.73 -28.26
CA ILE A 205 1.40 -9.96 -27.00
C ILE A 205 2.69 -9.09 -26.93
N PRO A 206 3.15 -8.58 -25.76
CA PRO A 206 2.55 -8.62 -24.43
C PRO A 206 1.36 -7.67 -24.29
N ILE A 207 0.33 -8.14 -23.59
CA ILE A 207 -0.92 -7.41 -23.40
C ILE A 207 -0.99 -6.97 -21.95
N VAL A 208 -0.95 -5.66 -21.74
CA VAL A 208 -1.58 -5.08 -20.57
C VAL A 208 -3.02 -4.77 -20.96
N ASP A 209 -3.98 -5.33 -20.23
CA ASP A 209 -5.40 -5.10 -20.44
C ASP A 209 -6.02 -4.48 -19.18
N VAL A 210 -6.99 -3.59 -19.40
CA VAL A 210 -7.62 -2.81 -18.34
C VAL A 210 -9.13 -2.94 -18.48
N MET A 211 -9.77 -3.46 -17.43
CA MET A 211 -11.21 -3.63 -17.37
C MET A 211 -11.81 -2.71 -16.29
N PHE A 212 -12.98 -2.17 -16.57
CA PHE A 212 -13.75 -1.34 -15.65
C PHE A 212 -15.04 -2.09 -15.28
N PRO A 213 -14.99 -3.04 -14.33
CA PRO A 213 -16.16 -3.80 -13.94
C PRO A 213 -17.17 -2.90 -13.22
N GLU A 214 -18.43 -2.93 -13.66
CA GLU A 214 -19.51 -2.25 -12.97
C GLU A 214 -19.99 -3.09 -11.78
N ILE A 215 -19.69 -2.65 -10.55
CA ILE A 215 -20.27 -3.22 -9.33
C ILE A 215 -21.55 -2.43 -9.03
N THR A 216 -22.69 -2.94 -9.47
CA THR A 216 -23.96 -2.21 -9.52
C THR A 216 -24.80 -2.25 -8.24
N THR A 217 -24.32 -2.93 -7.19
CA THR A 217 -25.03 -3.11 -5.91
C THR A 217 -24.34 -2.38 -4.76
N GLU A 218 -25.11 -1.96 -3.75
CA GLU A 218 -24.56 -1.54 -2.44
C GLU A 218 -23.54 -2.59 -1.99
N CYS A 219 -22.27 -2.19 -1.91
CA CYS A 219 -21.20 -3.14 -1.67
C CYS A 219 -21.19 -3.53 -0.20
N MET A 220 -21.31 -4.83 0.09
CA MET A 220 -21.12 -5.31 1.44
C MET A 220 -19.71 -4.96 1.93
N ILE A 221 -19.62 -4.33 3.11
CA ILE A 221 -18.35 -4.03 3.76
C ILE A 221 -17.65 -5.35 4.11
N GLY A 222 -16.37 -5.47 3.79
CA GLY A 222 -15.59 -6.66 4.08
C GLY A 222 -14.49 -6.94 3.07
N ILE A 223 -13.85 -8.09 3.23
CA ILE A 223 -12.84 -8.58 2.29
C ILE A 223 -13.56 -9.32 1.16
N TRP A 224 -13.42 -8.79 -0.03
CA TRP A 224 -13.91 -9.36 -1.27
C TRP A 224 -12.82 -10.17 -1.95
N SER A 225 -13.24 -11.11 -2.80
CA SER A 225 -12.32 -11.87 -3.63
C SER A 225 -12.69 -11.76 -5.10
N MET A 226 -11.67 -11.76 -5.93
CA MET A 226 -11.77 -11.69 -7.38
C MET A 226 -10.96 -12.84 -7.97
N ASP A 227 -11.63 -13.68 -8.75
CA ASP A 227 -11.03 -14.84 -9.41
C ASP A 227 -11.05 -14.67 -10.91
N LEU A 228 -9.93 -14.99 -11.55
CA LEU A 228 -9.88 -15.20 -12.99
C LEU A 228 -10.02 -16.70 -13.26
N VAL A 229 -11.04 -17.10 -14.02
CA VAL A 229 -11.44 -18.50 -14.17
C VAL A 229 -11.48 -18.91 -15.64
N SER A 230 -10.89 -20.06 -15.98
CA SER A 230 -11.06 -20.66 -17.31
C SER A 230 -12.47 -21.25 -17.42
N ASN A 231 -13.26 -20.80 -18.39
CA ASN A 231 -14.63 -21.31 -18.58
C ASN A 231 -14.65 -22.76 -19.05
N ARG A 232 -13.61 -23.19 -19.76
CA ARG A 232 -13.50 -24.55 -20.30
C ARG A 232 -13.19 -25.58 -19.21
N PHE A 233 -12.25 -25.26 -18.33
CA PHE A 233 -11.76 -26.20 -17.30
C PHE A 233 -12.35 -25.93 -15.93
N ASN A 234 -13.03 -24.78 -15.75
CA ASN A 234 -13.62 -24.32 -14.50
C ASN A 234 -12.61 -24.30 -13.34
N ASN A 235 -11.36 -23.94 -13.64
CA ASN A 235 -10.28 -23.77 -12.66
C ASN A 235 -9.91 -22.29 -12.54
N THR A 236 -9.49 -21.91 -11.33
CA THR A 236 -8.96 -20.58 -11.04
C THR A 236 -7.55 -20.46 -11.60
N LEU A 237 -7.33 -19.45 -12.43
CA LEU A 237 -6.06 -19.11 -13.05
C LEU A 237 -5.28 -18.10 -12.21
N ALA A 238 -5.99 -17.17 -11.56
CA ALA A 238 -5.45 -16.24 -10.57
C ALA A 238 -6.55 -15.81 -9.61
N SER A 239 -6.19 -15.45 -8.38
CA SER A 239 -7.10 -14.89 -7.38
C SER A 239 -6.49 -13.66 -6.72
N LEU A 240 -7.34 -12.72 -6.32
CA LEU A 240 -6.97 -11.49 -5.65
C LEU A 240 -8.00 -11.12 -4.59
N ASP A 241 -7.53 -10.78 -3.38
CA ASP A 241 -8.38 -10.20 -2.33
C ASP A 241 -8.27 -8.67 -2.31
N PHE A 242 -9.39 -8.02 -2.02
CA PHE A 242 -9.47 -6.57 -1.84
C PHE A 242 -10.46 -6.19 -0.75
N LEU A 243 -10.31 -5.00 -0.16
CA LEU A 243 -11.10 -4.57 0.97
C LEU A 243 -12.08 -3.47 0.57
N ILE A 244 -13.36 -3.63 0.94
CA ILE A 244 -14.35 -2.55 0.88
C ILE A 244 -14.66 -2.10 2.30
N VAL A 245 -14.51 -0.82 2.56
CA VAL A 245 -14.83 -0.17 3.84
C VAL A 245 -15.88 0.92 3.64
N SER A 246 -16.59 1.24 4.72
CA SER A 246 -17.40 2.46 4.80
C SER A 246 -16.78 3.36 5.85
N VAL A 247 -16.62 4.63 5.50
CA VAL A 247 -16.24 5.68 6.44
C VAL A 247 -17.49 6.52 6.66
N ASN A 248 -18.21 6.25 7.74
CA ASN A 248 -19.30 7.11 8.18
C ASN A 248 -18.69 8.42 8.71
N GLU A 249 -18.57 9.43 7.85
CA GLU A 249 -18.31 10.79 8.31
C GLU A 249 -19.57 11.31 9.00
N MET A 250 -19.67 11.13 10.32
CA MET A 250 -20.55 12.01 11.08
C MET A 250 -19.90 13.39 11.08
N GLU A 251 -20.48 14.30 10.30
CA GLU A 251 -20.16 15.72 10.31
C GLU A 251 -20.09 16.25 11.75
N THR A 252 -18.92 16.79 12.10
CA THR A 252 -18.73 17.93 13.02
C THR A 252 -19.75 18.07 14.14
N ASN A 253 -19.60 17.27 15.20
CA ASN A 253 -20.06 17.64 16.54
C ASN A 253 -19.22 16.86 17.56
N ASN A 254 -18.03 17.40 17.89
CA ASN A 254 -17.24 17.25 19.13
C ASN A 254 -17.16 15.90 19.90
N ASP A 255 -17.66 14.80 19.36
CA ASP A 255 -17.54 13.45 19.90
C ASP A 255 -16.69 12.63 18.93
N ASP A 256 -15.37 12.63 19.16
CA ASP A 256 -14.33 11.86 18.47
C ASP A 256 -14.51 10.32 18.54
N ASN A 257 -15.72 9.81 18.84
CA ASN A 257 -15.96 8.42 19.20
C ASN A 257 -16.88 7.63 18.24
N ASN A 258 -17.40 8.23 17.16
CA ASN A 258 -18.44 7.58 16.35
C ASN A 258 -18.08 7.31 14.87
N LEU A 259 -16.80 7.16 14.54
CA LEU A 259 -16.39 6.49 13.30
C LEU A 259 -16.37 4.97 13.54
N SER A 260 -17.48 4.30 13.19
CA SER A 260 -17.61 2.85 13.33
C SER A 260 -16.94 2.13 12.15
N ILE A 261 -15.61 2.10 12.13
CA ILE A 261 -14.89 1.17 11.28
C ILE A 261 -14.86 -0.20 11.97
N ASP A 262 -15.11 -1.29 11.23
CA ASP A 262 -14.85 -2.63 11.77
C ASP A 262 -13.34 -2.86 11.78
N VAL A 263 -12.73 -2.44 12.88
CA VAL A 263 -11.30 -2.53 13.19
C VAL A 263 -10.79 -3.96 12.96
N ASN A 264 -11.62 -4.99 13.16
CA ASN A 264 -11.22 -6.38 12.98
C ASN A 264 -11.09 -6.78 11.51
N ILE A 265 -11.87 -6.17 10.61
CA ILE A 265 -11.78 -6.43 9.18
C ILE A 265 -10.54 -5.74 8.63
N VAL A 266 -10.31 -4.48 9.02
CA VAL A 266 -9.11 -3.74 8.63
C VAL A 266 -7.87 -4.45 9.15
N ASP A 267 -7.83 -4.90 10.40
CA ASP A 267 -6.70 -5.65 10.99
C ASP A 267 -6.31 -6.90 10.17
N LYS A 268 -7.30 -7.62 9.64
CA LYS A 268 -7.05 -8.83 8.83
C LYS A 268 -6.37 -8.52 7.49
N PHE A 269 -6.67 -7.36 6.92
CA PHE A 269 -6.17 -6.94 5.60
C PHE A 269 -4.96 -5.99 5.71
N TRP A 270 -4.86 -5.23 6.79
CA TRP A 270 -3.83 -4.26 7.13
C TRP A 270 -3.29 -4.47 8.55
N PRO A 271 -2.68 -5.63 8.85
CA PRO A 271 -2.13 -5.87 10.17
C PRO A 271 -1.03 -4.87 10.51
N ILE A 272 -1.00 -4.40 11.76
CA ILE A 272 0.15 -3.69 12.33
C ILE A 272 1.33 -4.66 12.35
N ALA A 273 2.40 -4.30 11.65
CA ALA A 273 3.65 -5.05 11.59
C ALA A 273 4.68 -4.53 12.60
N GLY A 274 4.61 -3.25 12.97
CA GLY A 274 5.56 -2.65 13.91
C GLY A 274 5.08 -1.34 14.51
N ILE A 275 5.61 -1.02 15.68
CA ILE A 275 5.43 0.27 16.36
C ILE A 275 6.77 0.68 16.93
N CYS A 276 7.18 1.93 16.70
CA CYS A 276 8.42 2.48 17.25
C CYS A 276 8.19 3.87 17.85
N SER A 277 9.12 4.30 18.70
CA SER A 277 9.12 5.65 19.27
C SER A 277 10.20 6.51 18.60
N VAL A 278 9.81 7.72 18.18
CA VAL A 278 10.67 8.66 17.48
C VAL A 278 11.62 9.36 18.45
N ARG A 279 11.15 9.64 19.68
CA ARG A 279 11.96 10.24 20.74
C ARG A 279 12.29 9.16 21.76
N LYS A 280 13.57 9.09 22.17
CA LYS A 280 13.98 8.24 23.30
C LYS A 280 13.17 8.61 24.52
N ASP A 281 12.24 7.74 24.86
CA ASP A 281 11.32 7.94 25.95
C ASP A 281 12.07 7.70 27.27
N THR A 282 12.79 8.72 27.75
CA THR A 282 13.65 8.58 28.94
C THR A 282 12.86 8.27 30.21
N ASN A 283 11.52 8.32 30.17
CA ASN A 283 10.65 8.15 31.33
C ASN A 283 9.62 7.01 31.23
N VAL A 284 9.54 6.25 30.13
CA VAL A 284 8.50 5.19 29.97
C VAL A 284 9.01 3.77 30.21
N CYS A 285 10.33 3.56 30.27
CA CYS A 285 10.92 2.24 30.52
C CYS A 285 11.38 2.02 31.97
N SER A 286 10.46 2.05 32.95
CA SER A 286 10.78 1.46 34.28
C SER A 286 9.56 1.01 35.09
N LYS A 287 8.66 0.22 34.50
CA LYS A 287 7.86 -0.73 35.29
C LYS A 287 7.94 -2.12 34.69
N ARG A 288 9.03 -2.82 35.02
CA ARG A 288 9.10 -4.29 34.99
C ARG A 288 7.94 -4.82 35.83
N GLY A 289 6.96 -5.51 35.25
CA GLY A 289 6.01 -6.24 36.08
C GLY A 289 4.70 -6.74 35.48
N SER A 290 4.29 -6.37 34.27
CA SER A 290 3.05 -6.91 33.70
C SER A 290 3.33 -7.76 32.45
N LYS A 291 3.15 -9.08 32.60
CA LYS A 291 2.91 -9.98 31.48
C LYS A 291 1.55 -9.60 30.87
N MET A 292 1.51 -8.60 30.00
CA MET A 292 0.30 -8.25 29.25
C MET A 292 0.35 -8.89 27.86
N LYS A 293 -0.76 -9.54 27.54
CA LYS A 293 -0.90 -10.53 26.47
C LYS A 293 -1.67 -9.98 25.26
N THR A 294 -1.80 -8.67 25.13
CA THR A 294 -2.80 -8.09 24.23
C THR A 294 -2.22 -7.55 22.93
N ILE A 295 -0.92 -7.23 22.84
CA ILE A 295 -0.23 -6.88 21.59
C ILE A 295 1.24 -7.38 21.69
N PRO A 296 1.77 -8.12 20.71
CA PRO A 296 3.08 -8.80 20.83
C PRO A 296 4.30 -7.92 20.55
N TYR A 297 4.13 -6.62 20.26
CA TYR A 297 5.22 -5.77 19.77
C TYR A 297 6.01 -5.09 20.88
N GLU A 298 7.33 -5.28 20.88
CA GLU A 298 8.26 -4.43 21.63
C GLU A 298 8.35 -3.08 20.91
N ILE A 299 8.19 -1.99 21.66
CA ILE A 299 8.32 -0.63 21.11
C ILE A 299 9.80 -0.29 21.18
N ASN A 300 10.45 -0.29 20.02
CA ASN A 300 11.87 0.07 19.86
C ASN A 300 12.00 1.52 19.40
N ASP A 301 13.24 2.04 19.41
CA ASP A 301 13.53 3.35 18.83
C ASP A 301 13.36 3.27 17.30
N CYS A 302 12.74 4.29 16.69
CA CYS A 302 12.43 4.29 15.26
C CYS A 302 13.69 4.22 14.36
N ASP A 303 14.81 4.77 14.82
CA ASP A 303 16.11 4.70 14.13
C ASP A 303 16.69 3.28 14.02
N GLN A 304 16.13 2.30 14.74
CA GLN A 304 16.52 0.89 14.67
C GLN A 304 15.64 0.06 13.71
N ASN A 305 14.58 0.65 13.17
CA ASN A 305 13.59 -0.06 12.37
C ASN A 305 13.72 0.32 10.90
N ARG A 306 14.15 -0.61 10.04
CA ARG A 306 14.36 -0.33 8.61
C ARG A 306 13.13 0.21 7.88
N TRP A 307 11.92 -0.08 8.33
CA TRP A 307 10.68 0.42 7.71
C TRP A 307 10.33 1.86 8.11
N SER A 308 11.02 2.42 9.11
CA SER A 308 10.69 3.72 9.68
C SER A 308 11.22 4.87 8.83
N ALA A 309 10.47 5.96 8.76
CA ALA A 309 10.96 7.21 8.16
C ALA A 309 12.14 7.84 8.93
N PHE A 310 12.39 7.41 10.17
CA PHE A 310 13.51 7.85 11.00
C PHE A 310 14.72 6.92 10.91
N TYR A 311 14.63 5.84 10.15
CA TYR A 311 15.77 5.00 9.86
C TYR A 311 16.81 5.78 9.05
N TYR A 312 18.08 5.56 9.35
CA TYR A 312 19.15 6.26 8.65
C TYR A 312 19.25 5.76 7.19
N ASP A 313 18.77 6.58 6.26
CA ASP A 313 18.94 6.35 4.83
C ASP A 313 20.21 7.06 4.32
N VAL A 314 21.18 6.25 3.92
CA VAL A 314 22.47 6.70 3.37
C VAL A 314 22.30 7.39 2.02
N LYS A 315 21.27 7.04 1.23
CA LYS A 315 21.10 7.51 -0.15
C LYS A 315 20.63 8.96 -0.21
N THR A 316 19.81 9.37 0.73
CA THR A 316 19.15 10.69 0.72
C THR A 316 19.83 11.70 1.64
N ASN A 317 20.69 11.26 2.56
CA ASN A 317 21.43 12.11 3.51
C ASN A 317 22.88 12.33 3.07
N TRP A 318 23.11 13.27 2.13
CA TRP A 318 24.45 13.71 1.68
C TRP A 318 24.84 15.10 2.19
#